data_AF-S4PBK3-F1
#
_entry.id   AF-S4PBK3-F1
#
_cell.length_a   1.000
_cell.length_b   1.000
_cell.length_c   1.000
_cell.angle_alpha   90.00
_cell.angle_beta   90.00
_cell.angle_gamma   90.00
#
_symmetry.space_group_name_H-M   'P 1'
#
loop_
_entity.id
_entity.type
_entity.pdbx_description
1 polymer ?
#
loop_
_entity_poly.entity_id
_entity_poly.type
_entity_poly.pdbx_seq_one_letter_code
_entity_poly.pdbx_strand_id
1 'polypeptide(L)'
;MSSRVEKFTQSLALVENFNNSTPALAQASHANVENLLDLIFEIGRRRIDFTEEQRRDICRLFPYAIRPIKLNIERTGCEYRTSLGASVLRKRSAIQFLIDDYGDLAVGEGWTTLNEELASQNIWETVSILDKIIDNWRDISDSD
;
A
#
# COMPACT_ATOMS: atom_id res chain seq x y z
N MET A 1 -10.67 -20.19 -0.69
CA MET A 1 -10.65 -18.77 -0.28
C MET A 1 -9.64 -18.48 0.82
N SER A 2 -9.33 -19.42 1.73
CA SER A 2 -8.34 -19.28 2.83
C SER A 2 -6.96 -18.75 2.44
N SER A 3 -6.35 -19.23 1.34
CA SER A 3 -4.92 -18.97 1.08
C SER A 3 -4.56 -17.53 0.69
N ARG A 4 -5.51 -16.69 0.26
CA ARG A 4 -5.21 -15.29 -0.13
C ARG A 4 -5.20 -14.35 1.06
N VAL A 5 -6.16 -14.51 1.97
CA VAL A 5 -6.21 -13.72 3.20
C VAL A 5 -5.05 -14.10 4.12
N GLU A 6 -4.71 -15.39 4.20
CA GLU A 6 -3.49 -15.85 4.90
C GLU A 6 -2.22 -15.21 4.34
N LYS A 7 -2.06 -15.17 3.01
CA LYS A 7 -0.94 -14.48 2.36
C LYS A 7 -0.92 -12.99 2.65
N PHE A 8 -2.08 -12.36 2.74
CA PHE A 8 -2.20 -10.94 3.06
C PHE A 8 -1.75 -10.64 4.50
N THR A 9 -2.25 -11.39 5.48
CA THR A 9 -1.81 -11.27 6.87
C THR A 9 -0.32 -11.57 7.03
N GLN A 10 0.20 -12.58 6.33
CA GLN A 10 1.64 -12.87 6.30
C GLN A 10 2.43 -11.70 5.68
N SER A 11 1.95 -11.13 4.58
CA SER A 11 2.59 -9.99 3.94
C SER A 11 2.61 -8.75 4.84
N LEU A 12 1.54 -8.52 5.60
CA LEU A 12 1.48 -7.46 6.63
C LEU A 12 2.53 -7.67 7.72
N ALA A 13 2.68 -8.90 8.22
CA ALA A 13 3.70 -9.23 9.22
C ALA A 13 5.14 -9.11 8.66
N LEU A 14 5.35 -9.40 7.37
CA LEU A 14 6.67 -9.27 6.75
C LEU A 14 7.11 -7.81 6.62
N VAL A 15 6.18 -6.88 6.34
CA VAL A 15 6.53 -5.46 6.20
C VAL A 15 6.78 -4.76 7.54
N GLU A 16 6.32 -5.33 8.66
CA GLU A 16 6.69 -4.86 10.01
C GLU A 16 8.21 -4.86 10.22
N ASN A 17 8.90 -5.82 9.60
CA ASN A 17 10.35 -5.97 9.66
C ASN A 17 11.09 -5.17 8.57
N PHE A 18 10.49 -4.09 8.06
CA PHE A 18 11.10 -3.25 7.03
C PHE A 18 12.49 -2.76 7.45
N ASN A 19 13.50 -3.07 6.63
CA ASN A 19 14.90 -2.81 6.94
C ASN A 19 15.63 -2.21 5.74
N ASN A 20 16.14 -0.99 5.91
CA ASN A 20 16.89 -0.25 4.90
C ASN A 20 18.36 -0.01 5.27
N SER A 21 18.91 -0.78 6.22
CA SER A 21 20.28 -0.63 6.70
C SER A 21 21.35 -0.98 5.65
N THR A 22 21.02 -1.84 4.68
CA THR A 22 21.89 -2.20 3.56
C THR A 22 21.11 -2.20 2.25
N PRO A 23 21.77 -2.04 1.08
CA PRO A 23 21.09 -2.07 -0.21
C PRO A 23 20.29 -3.36 -0.46
N ALA A 24 20.84 -4.52 -0.10
CA ALA A 24 20.17 -5.81 -0.27
C ALA A 24 18.91 -5.94 0.61
N LEU A 25 18.99 -5.52 1.88
CA LEU A 25 17.85 -5.53 2.78
C LEU A 25 16.79 -4.51 2.37
N ALA A 26 17.21 -3.33 1.90
CA ALA A 26 16.30 -2.33 1.37
C ALA A 26 15.54 -2.89 0.16
N GLN A 27 16.24 -3.51 -0.79
CA GLN A 27 15.62 -4.13 -1.96
C GLN A 27 14.59 -5.20 -1.58
N ALA A 28 14.94 -6.11 -0.67
CA ALA A 28 14.01 -7.14 -0.19
C ALA A 28 12.80 -6.54 0.54
N SER A 29 13.02 -5.53 1.38
CA SER A 29 11.96 -4.84 2.10
C SER A 29 10.99 -4.12 1.16
N HIS A 30 11.53 -3.42 0.15
CA HIS A 30 10.69 -2.80 -0.87
C HIS A 30 9.90 -3.82 -1.68
N ALA A 31 10.49 -4.97 -2.03
CA ALA A 31 9.78 -6.05 -2.71
C ALA A 31 8.64 -6.65 -1.86
N ASN A 32 8.83 -6.76 -0.54
CA ASN A 32 7.74 -7.18 0.36
C ASN A 32 6.59 -6.16 0.37
N VAL A 33 6.90 -4.86 0.32
CA VAL A 33 5.89 -3.81 0.23
C VAL A 33 5.19 -3.82 -1.14
N GLU A 34 5.90 -4.08 -2.24
CA GLU A 34 5.29 -4.30 -3.56
C GLU A 34 4.25 -5.42 -3.51
N ASN A 35 4.64 -6.57 -2.96
CA ASN A 35 3.76 -7.74 -2.84
C ASN A 35 2.54 -7.43 -1.97
N LEU A 36 2.71 -6.67 -0.88
CA LEU A 36 1.59 -6.23 -0.04
C LEU A 36 0.61 -5.36 -0.85
N LEU A 37 1.10 -4.37 -1.60
CA LEU A 37 0.25 -3.49 -2.40
C LEU A 37 -0.48 -4.23 -3.51
N ASP A 38 0.17 -5.21 -4.16
CA ASP A 38 -0.48 -6.09 -5.13
C ASP A 38 -1.59 -6.92 -4.47
N LEU A 39 -1.37 -7.44 -3.26
CA LEU A 39 -2.41 -8.18 -2.52
C LEU A 39 -3.58 -7.28 -2.12
N ILE A 40 -3.32 -6.06 -1.64
CA ILE A 40 -4.37 -5.07 -1.33
C ILE A 40 -5.22 -4.80 -2.58
N PHE A 41 -4.56 -4.54 -3.71
CA PHE A 41 -5.24 -4.34 -4.98
C PHE A 41 -6.10 -5.55 -5.37
N GLU A 42 -5.56 -6.77 -5.27
CA GLU A 42 -6.31 -7.98 -5.61
C GLU A 42 -7.52 -8.21 -4.71
N ILE A 43 -7.39 -7.97 -3.40
CA ILE A 43 -8.45 -8.14 -2.41
C ILE A 43 -9.56 -7.11 -2.66
N GLY A 44 -9.22 -5.82 -2.77
CA GLY A 44 -10.19 -4.75 -3.03
C GLY A 44 -10.91 -4.95 -4.37
N ARG A 45 -10.15 -5.22 -5.44
CA ARG A 45 -10.72 -5.50 -6.77
C ARG A 45 -11.71 -6.66 -6.77
N ARG A 46 -11.47 -7.69 -5.95
CA ARG A 46 -12.34 -8.87 -5.86
C ARG A 46 -13.41 -8.76 -4.77
N ARG A 47 -13.42 -7.65 -4.01
CA ARG A 47 -14.31 -7.43 -2.85
C ARG A 47 -14.30 -8.63 -1.90
N ILE A 48 -13.10 -9.06 -1.52
CA ILE A 48 -12.97 -10.19 -0.60
C ILE A 48 -13.33 -9.71 0.81
N ASP A 49 -14.35 -10.33 1.39
CA ASP A 49 -14.72 -10.12 2.77
C ASP A 49 -13.80 -10.88 3.74
N PHE A 50 -13.55 -10.27 4.89
CA PHE A 50 -12.78 -10.86 5.98
C PHE A 50 -13.70 -11.34 7.09
N THR A 51 -13.38 -12.50 7.68
CA THR A 51 -13.96 -12.95 8.95
C THR A 51 -13.55 -12.00 10.09
N GLU A 52 -14.24 -12.05 11.22
CA GLU A 52 -13.90 -11.20 12.37
C GLU A 52 -12.47 -11.44 12.88
N GLU A 53 -12.02 -12.70 12.90
CA GLU A 53 -10.66 -13.06 13.30
C GLU A 53 -9.63 -12.48 12.33
N GLN A 54 -9.88 -12.59 11.02
CA GLN A 54 -9.01 -12.00 9.99
C GLN A 54 -8.98 -10.48 10.08
N ARG A 55 -10.13 -9.82 10.31
CA ARG A 55 -10.19 -8.37 10.52
C ARG A 55 -9.34 -7.97 11.71
N ARG A 56 -9.42 -8.69 12.83
CA ARG A 56 -8.63 -8.40 14.03
C ARG A 56 -7.13 -8.44 13.76
N ASP A 57 -6.66 -9.47 13.06
CA ASP A 57 -5.24 -9.60 12.71
C ASP A 57 -4.77 -8.50 11.76
N ILE A 58 -5.57 -8.21 10.73
CA ILE A 58 -5.27 -7.16 9.74
C ILE A 58 -5.21 -5.80 10.45
N CYS A 59 -6.22 -5.46 11.24
CA CYS A 59 -6.31 -4.21 11.99
C CYS A 59 -5.16 -4.00 12.98
N ARG A 60 -4.66 -5.09 13.57
CA ARG A 60 -3.49 -5.05 14.46
C ARG A 60 -2.20 -4.76 13.70
N LEU A 61 -2.02 -5.35 12.51
CA LEU A 61 -0.77 -5.28 11.75
C LEU A 61 -0.69 -4.04 10.84
N PHE A 62 -1.83 -3.51 10.40
CA PHE A 62 -1.88 -2.46 9.39
C PHE A 62 -1.09 -1.18 9.73
N PRO A 63 -1.14 -0.66 10.98
CA PRO A 63 -0.42 0.57 11.32
C PRO A 63 1.08 0.48 11.04
N TYR A 64 1.68 -0.71 11.22
CA TYR A 64 3.10 -0.95 10.96
C TYR A 64 3.46 -0.96 9.48
N ALA A 65 2.48 -1.15 8.58
CA ALA A 65 2.68 -1.17 7.13
C ALA A 65 2.67 0.23 6.49
N ILE A 66 2.10 1.25 7.15
CA ILE A 66 1.87 2.57 6.55
C ILE A 66 3.19 3.27 6.20
N ARG A 67 4.14 3.32 7.13
CA ARG A 67 5.46 3.91 6.88
C ARG A 67 6.26 3.16 5.80
N PRO A 68 6.34 1.81 5.80
CA PRO A 68 6.91 1.05 4.68
C PRO A 68 6.27 1.35 3.32
N ILE A 69 4.94 1.43 3.26
CA ILE A 69 4.20 1.79 2.03
C ILE A 69 4.63 3.17 1.55
N LYS A 70 4.72 4.14 2.47
CA LYS A 70 5.15 5.51 2.14
C LYS A 70 6.54 5.54 1.51
N LEU A 71 7.53 4.93 2.17
CA LEU A 71 8.91 4.89 1.67
C LEU A 71 9.02 4.19 0.30
N ASN A 72 8.21 3.16 0.07
CA ASN A 72 8.18 2.47 -1.22
C ASN A 72 7.62 3.36 -2.35
N ILE A 73 6.59 4.16 -2.08
CA ILE A 73 6.04 5.09 -3.07
C ILE A 73 7.00 6.25 -3.35
N GLU A 74 7.64 6.80 -2.32
CA GLU A 74 8.67 7.84 -2.50
C GLU A 74 9.80 7.33 -3.41
N ARG A 75 10.25 6.10 -3.20
CA ARG A 75 11.21 5.43 -4.08
C ARG A 75 10.67 5.26 -5.50
N THR A 76 9.40 4.86 -5.66
CA THR A 76 8.74 4.76 -6.98
C THR A 76 8.78 6.11 -7.71
N GLY A 77 8.56 7.22 -7.00
CA GLY A 77 8.67 8.57 -7.56
C GLY A 77 10.06 8.94 -8.07
N CYS A 78 11.11 8.38 -7.45
CA CYS A 78 12.48 8.54 -7.93
C CYS A 78 12.76 7.68 -9.18
N GLU A 79 12.25 6.45 -9.23
CA GLU A 79 12.51 5.48 -10.31
C GLU A 79 11.67 5.74 -11.58
N TYR A 80 10.41 6.11 -11.44
CA TYR A 80 9.42 6.19 -12.53
C TYR A 80 9.05 7.62 -12.93
N ARG A 81 9.94 8.58 -12.67
CA ARG A 81 9.67 10.01 -12.92
C ARG A 81 9.37 10.33 -14.40
N THR A 82 9.71 9.44 -15.31
CA THR A 82 9.62 9.64 -16.77
C THR A 82 8.86 8.53 -17.51
N SER A 83 8.30 7.53 -16.83
CA SER A 83 7.55 6.45 -17.50
C SER A 83 6.47 5.86 -16.61
N LEU A 84 5.29 5.59 -17.20
CA LEU A 84 4.19 4.97 -16.47
C LEU A 84 4.30 3.45 -16.52
N GLY A 85 4.68 2.86 -15.40
CA GLY A 85 4.60 1.41 -15.21
C GLY A 85 3.20 0.97 -14.77
N ALA A 86 2.75 -0.22 -15.20
CA ALA A 86 1.54 -0.84 -14.69
C ALA A 86 1.55 -1.06 -13.16
N SER A 87 2.73 -1.01 -12.54
CA SER A 87 2.93 -1.00 -11.09
C SER A 87 2.43 0.31 -10.44
N VAL A 88 2.64 1.47 -11.06
CA VAL A 88 2.24 2.79 -10.52
C VAL A 88 0.72 2.87 -10.37
N LEU A 89 -0.02 2.49 -11.43
CA LEU A 89 -1.50 2.46 -11.40
C LEU A 89 -2.03 1.47 -10.35
N ARG A 90 -1.39 0.31 -10.22
CA ARG A 90 -1.76 -0.69 -9.20
C ARG A 90 -1.54 -0.18 -7.79
N LYS A 91 -0.40 0.44 -7.49
CA LYS A 91 -0.13 1.07 -6.19
C LYS A 91 -1.17 2.11 -5.84
N ARG A 92 -1.48 2.99 -6.80
CA ARG A 92 -2.46 4.07 -6.60
C ARG A 92 -3.85 3.51 -6.28
N SER A 93 -4.24 2.46 -7.01
CA SER A 93 -5.52 1.77 -6.80
C SER A 93 -5.54 1.01 -5.47
N ALA A 94 -4.43 0.37 -5.08
CA ALA A 94 -4.31 -0.31 -3.79
C ALA A 94 -4.57 0.66 -2.63
N ILE A 95 -3.94 1.84 -2.65
CA ILE A 95 -4.15 2.85 -1.61
C ILE A 95 -5.58 3.37 -1.62
N GLN A 96 -6.18 3.54 -2.80
CA GLN A 96 -7.59 3.93 -2.91
C GLN A 96 -8.52 2.90 -2.24
N PHE A 97 -8.28 1.60 -2.45
CA PHE A 97 -9.02 0.55 -1.76
C PHE A 97 -8.85 0.61 -0.24
N LEU A 98 -7.66 0.96 0.26
CA LEU A 98 -7.47 1.14 1.71
C LEU A 98 -8.33 2.26 2.28
N ILE A 99 -8.44 3.36 1.55
CA ILE A 99 -9.19 4.54 1.98
C ILE A 99 -10.69 4.28 1.90
N ASP A 100 -11.15 3.77 0.76
CA ASP A 100 -12.59 3.69 0.45
C ASP A 100 -13.25 2.47 1.09
N ASP A 101 -12.59 1.31 1.05
CA ASP A 101 -13.19 0.04 1.48
C ASP A 101 -12.77 -0.38 2.90
N TYR A 102 -11.62 0.12 3.38
CA TYR A 102 -11.03 -0.29 4.65
C TYR A 102 -10.78 0.86 5.63
N GLY A 103 -11.10 2.09 5.24
CA GLY A 103 -10.76 3.30 5.98
C GLY A 103 -11.39 3.36 7.37
N ASP A 104 -12.61 2.83 7.53
CA ASP A 104 -13.36 2.84 8.79
C ASP A 104 -12.97 1.71 9.75
N LEU A 105 -12.06 0.82 9.35
CA LEU A 105 -11.59 -0.24 10.23
C LEU A 105 -10.86 0.35 11.43
N ALA A 106 -11.26 -0.03 12.65
CA ALA A 106 -10.53 0.32 13.85
C ALA A 106 -9.18 -0.41 13.88
N VAL A 107 -8.07 0.31 14.05
CA VAL A 107 -6.70 -0.24 14.01
C VAL A 107 -5.97 -0.06 15.35
N GLY A 108 -4.90 -0.84 15.55
CA GLY A 108 -4.11 -0.80 16.79
C GLY A 108 -4.91 -1.26 18.01
N GLU A 109 -4.99 -0.42 19.04
CA GLU A 109 -5.78 -0.67 20.25
C GLU A 109 -7.29 -0.35 20.08
N GLY A 110 -7.72 0.03 18.88
CA GLY A 110 -9.13 0.29 18.55
C GLY A 110 -9.60 1.72 18.84
N TRP A 111 -8.68 2.64 19.13
CA TRP A 111 -8.98 4.06 19.38
C TRP A 111 -9.00 4.94 18.14
N THR A 112 -8.46 4.45 17.02
CA THR A 112 -8.36 5.17 15.75
C THR A 112 -8.79 4.28 14.59
N THR A 113 -9.28 4.91 13.54
CA THR A 113 -9.59 4.26 12.26
C THR A 113 -8.36 4.22 11.36
N LEU A 114 -8.36 3.30 10.38
CA LEU A 114 -7.29 3.24 9.39
C LEU A 114 -7.14 4.57 8.64
N ASN A 115 -8.24 5.26 8.32
CA ASN A 115 -8.21 6.57 7.67
C ASN A 115 -7.51 7.63 8.54
N GLU A 116 -7.77 7.64 9.85
CA GLU A 116 -7.09 8.56 10.78
C GLU A 116 -5.59 8.27 10.87
N GLU A 117 -5.20 6.99 10.89
CA GLU A 117 -3.79 6.59 10.92
C GLU A 117 -3.08 6.90 9.59
N LEU A 118 -3.75 6.69 8.47
CA LEU A 118 -3.27 7.08 7.14
C LEU A 118 -3.07 8.61 7.04
N ALA A 119 -4.01 9.38 7.59
CA ALA A 119 -3.93 10.83 7.65
C ALA A 119 -2.79 11.31 8.56
N SER A 120 -2.62 10.72 9.75
CA SER A 120 -1.57 11.08 10.71
C SER A 120 -0.16 10.90 10.14
N GLN A 121 0.01 9.96 9.21
CA GLN A 121 1.29 9.71 8.53
C GLN A 121 1.46 10.44 7.18
N ASN A 122 0.53 11.35 6.84
CA ASN A 122 0.53 12.12 5.60
C ASN A 122 0.59 11.23 4.35
N ILE A 123 -0.18 10.12 4.31
CA ILE A 123 -0.18 9.24 3.14
C ILE A 123 -0.67 9.97 1.88
N TRP A 124 -1.53 10.98 2.04
CA TRP A 124 -2.08 11.79 0.94
C TRP A 124 -1.00 12.54 0.15
N GLU A 125 0.03 13.07 0.82
CA GLU A 125 1.18 13.66 0.13
C GLU A 125 1.90 12.62 -0.72
N THR A 126 1.96 11.40 -0.22
CA THR A 126 2.62 10.29 -0.90
C THR A 126 1.81 9.79 -2.10
N VAL A 127 0.48 9.79 -1.98
CA VAL A 127 -0.44 9.53 -3.10
C VAL A 127 -0.24 10.54 -4.23
N SER A 128 -0.01 11.82 -3.90
CA SER A 128 0.25 12.86 -4.90
C SER A 128 1.48 12.60 -5.77
N ILE A 129 2.45 11.81 -5.29
CA ILE A 129 3.62 11.38 -6.08
C ILE A 129 3.17 10.48 -7.22
N LEU A 130 2.28 9.52 -6.93
CA LEU A 130 1.75 8.59 -7.94
C LEU A 130 0.86 9.34 -8.93
N ASP A 131 0.00 10.25 -8.45
CA ASP A 131 -0.86 11.07 -9.31
C ASP A 131 -0.02 11.89 -10.30
N LYS A 132 1.05 12.55 -9.84
CA LYS A 132 1.97 13.29 -10.73
C LYS A 132 2.62 12.42 -11.80
N ILE A 133 3.02 11.18 -11.48
CA ILE A 133 3.59 10.26 -12.48
C ILE A 133 2.53 9.88 -13.52
N ILE A 134 1.29 9.66 -13.09
CA ILE A 134 0.17 9.30 -13.97
C ILE A 134 -0.19 10.48 -14.88
N ASP A 135 -0.31 11.69 -14.33
CA ASP A 135 -0.68 12.89 -15.07
C ASP A 135 0.39 13.27 -16.09
N ASN A 136 1.68 13.27 -15.70
CA ASN A 136 2.77 13.52 -16.63
C ASN A 136 2.76 12.59 -17.84
N TRP A 137 2.35 11.33 -17.66
CA TRP A 137 2.27 10.38 -18.76
C TRP A 137 1.05 10.60 -19.65
N ARG A 138 -0.10 10.99 -19.08
CA ARG A 138 -1.28 11.38 -19.86
C ARG A 138 -0.96 12.57 -20.76
N ASP A 139 -0.30 13.60 -20.21
CA ASP A 139 0.08 14.79 -20.98
C ASP A 139 1.02 14.46 -22.14
N ILE A 140 1.96 13.52 -21.96
CA ILE A 140 2.84 13.04 -23.04
C ILE A 140 2.04 12.25 -24.09
N SER A 141 1.15 11.36 -23.66
CA SER A 141 0.35 10.53 -24.58
C SER A 141 -0.69 11.31 -25.38
N ASP A 142 -1.23 12.40 -24.82
CA ASP A 142 -2.22 13.26 -25.50
C ASP A 142 -1.54 14.29 -26.43
N SER A 143 -0.20 14.38 -26.38
CA SER A 143 0.61 15.26 -27.24
C SER A 143 1.19 14.56 -28.48
N ASP A 144 0.98 13.25 -28.63
CA ASP A 144 1.35 12.41 -29.79
C ASP A 144 0.13 12.06 -30.65
#